data_AF-A0AA43M5S8-F1
#
_entry.id   AF-A0AA43M5S8-F1
#
_cell.length_a   1.000
_cell.length_b   1.000
_cell.length_c   1.000
_cell.angle_alpha   90.00
_cell.angle_beta   90.00
_cell.angle_gamma   90.00
#
_symmetry.space_group_name_H-M   'P 1'
#
loop_
_entity.id
_entity.type
_entity.pdbx_description
1 polymer ?
#
loop_
_entity_poly.entity_id
_entity_poly.type
_entity_poly.pdbx_seq_one_letter_code
_entity_poly.pdbx_strand_id
1 'polypeptide(L)'
;MAVFGGMTLTNKGLVLQGKAQAGAQLNYTRIAVGDGSLTGQSIPALNGLISQKKSLSITRLKTLPPNKVTVGTVLRNADVTTGFYWREVGLFAQDPDAGEILYAYANAGVTADYIPPGGGSDIIEKQFDVVVVVGTAANISATIDQSLVFAKKSELDVVDAAKVDKVSGKGLSTNDYTTTEKTKLAGIATGAGGSGTATDTVIGNRTIADTTAPTGDAGTLTILLGWLANMIKSITGKPSWRTAPATTLEAAKTHADDTTRHITASERTDWNAKETTTGSQTKATAAQTAAIAAAATDATTKANAVQSNLNTHTGDSTIHTTASEKSKLAGIAAGAEVNQNAFATVRISGQADVVADAKSDVLTLAAGTGITISTDAASDTVTVTATGNQTPGAHA
;
A
#
# COMPACT_ATOMS: atom_id res chain seq x y z
N MET A 1 -49.65 -89.98 -18.50
CA MET A 1 -48.83 -89.84 -17.28
C MET A 1 -49.40 -90.76 -16.21
N ALA A 2 -48.54 -91.42 -15.45
CA ALA A 2 -48.93 -92.30 -14.35
C ALA A 2 -49.72 -91.54 -13.26
N VAL A 3 -50.79 -92.14 -12.74
CA VAL A 3 -51.63 -91.55 -11.69
C VAL A 3 -51.48 -92.37 -10.41
N PHE A 4 -50.81 -91.80 -9.41
CA PHE A 4 -50.39 -92.52 -8.21
C PHE A 4 -51.39 -92.48 -7.04
N GLY A 5 -52.51 -91.75 -7.13
CA GLY A 5 -53.53 -91.70 -6.09
C GLY A 5 -53.12 -91.05 -4.75
N GLY A 6 -51.86 -90.62 -4.62
CA GLY A 6 -51.29 -90.01 -3.41
C GLY A 6 -50.35 -90.95 -2.65
N MET A 7 -49.47 -90.37 -1.84
CA MET A 7 -48.52 -91.14 -1.03
C MET A 7 -49.14 -91.65 0.26
N THR A 8 -48.93 -92.93 0.55
CA THR A 8 -49.34 -93.57 1.81
C THR A 8 -48.11 -93.88 2.65
N LEU A 9 -48.15 -93.57 3.96
CA LEU A 9 -47.05 -93.87 4.89
C LEU A 9 -46.92 -95.37 5.12
N THR A 10 -45.68 -95.86 5.20
CA THR A 10 -45.41 -97.21 5.73
C THR A 10 -45.47 -97.21 7.26
N ASN A 11 -45.52 -98.38 7.89
CA ASN A 11 -45.43 -98.51 9.35
C ASN A 11 -44.13 -97.89 9.88
N LYS A 12 -43.01 -98.10 9.17
CA LYS A 12 -41.73 -97.47 9.51
C LYS A 12 -41.76 -95.96 9.31
N GLY A 13 -42.40 -95.48 8.24
CA GLY A 13 -42.58 -94.06 7.97
C GLY A 13 -43.43 -93.37 9.04
N LEU A 14 -44.50 -94.01 9.50
CA LEU A 14 -45.35 -93.52 10.58
C LEU A 14 -44.58 -93.44 11.91
N VAL A 15 -43.76 -94.44 12.23
CA VAL A 15 -42.88 -94.42 13.41
C VAL A 15 -41.88 -93.26 13.32
N LEU A 16 -41.20 -93.08 12.19
CA LEU A 16 -40.26 -91.97 11.98
C LEU A 16 -40.97 -90.61 12.05
N GLN A 17 -42.18 -90.50 11.51
CA GLN A 17 -43.00 -89.30 11.63
C GLN A 17 -43.35 -88.98 13.10
N GLY A 18 -43.61 -90.00 13.92
CA GLY A 18 -43.80 -89.83 15.37
C GLY A 18 -42.55 -89.28 16.07
N LYS A 19 -41.38 -89.83 15.74
CA LYS A 19 -40.09 -89.31 16.25
C LYS A 19 -39.84 -87.86 15.80
N ALA A 20 -40.17 -87.54 14.55
CA ALA A 20 -40.01 -86.19 14.01
C ALA A 20 -40.91 -85.16 14.71
N GLN A 21 -42.14 -85.54 15.06
CA GLN A 21 -43.03 -84.71 15.87
C GLN A 21 -42.54 -84.53 17.31
N ALA A 22 -41.78 -85.49 17.84
CA ALA A 22 -41.10 -85.38 19.14
C ALA A 22 -39.78 -84.59 19.09
N GLY A 23 -39.38 -84.04 17.93
CA GLY A 23 -38.22 -83.16 17.77
C GLY A 23 -37.04 -83.74 16.99
N ALA A 24 -37.07 -85.03 16.61
CA ALA A 24 -36.03 -85.62 15.77
C ALA A 24 -36.05 -85.01 14.36
N GLN A 25 -34.89 -84.99 13.68
CA GLN A 25 -34.82 -84.49 12.30
C GLN A 25 -35.44 -85.51 11.33
N LEU A 26 -36.37 -85.05 10.50
CA LEU A 26 -36.91 -85.82 9.39
C LEU A 26 -36.09 -85.54 8.13
N ASN A 27 -35.09 -86.38 7.86
CA ASN A 27 -34.21 -86.22 6.72
C ASN A 27 -34.62 -87.14 5.56
N TYR A 28 -35.16 -86.58 4.48
CA TYR A 28 -35.42 -87.31 3.25
C TYR A 28 -34.14 -87.51 2.46
N THR A 29 -33.86 -88.74 2.05
CA THR A 29 -32.59 -89.12 1.45
C THR A 29 -32.68 -89.19 -0.08
N ARG A 30 -33.74 -89.80 -0.60
CA ARG A 30 -33.97 -89.98 -2.04
C ARG A 30 -35.43 -90.31 -2.36
N ILE A 31 -35.80 -90.17 -3.62
CA ILE A 31 -37.02 -90.77 -4.18
C ILE A 31 -36.60 -91.95 -5.04
N ALA A 32 -37.34 -93.05 -5.02
CA ALA A 32 -37.09 -94.18 -5.92
C ALA A 32 -38.34 -94.51 -6.73
N VAL A 33 -38.12 -95.02 -7.93
CA VAL A 33 -39.17 -95.44 -8.86
C VAL A 33 -38.92 -96.87 -9.33
N GLY A 34 -40.00 -97.57 -9.67
CA GLY A 34 -39.94 -98.97 -10.07
C GLY A 34 -41.15 -99.41 -10.88
N ASP A 35 -41.19 -100.70 -11.20
CA ASP A 35 -42.26 -101.36 -11.97
C ASP A 35 -43.06 -102.38 -11.16
N GLY A 36 -42.88 -102.38 -9.83
CA GLY A 36 -43.59 -103.27 -8.91
C GLY A 36 -45.12 -103.15 -8.97
N SER A 37 -45.80 -104.28 -8.80
CA SER A 37 -47.27 -104.37 -8.78
C SER A 37 -47.76 -104.88 -7.42
N LEU A 38 -48.82 -104.27 -6.89
CA LEU A 38 -49.48 -104.72 -5.67
C LEU A 38 -50.35 -105.95 -5.97
N THR A 39 -49.92 -107.11 -5.49
CA THR A 39 -50.55 -108.43 -5.64
C THR A 39 -50.96 -108.98 -4.28
N GLY A 40 -51.69 -108.16 -3.51
CA GLY A 40 -52.15 -108.47 -2.15
C GLY A 40 -51.27 -107.94 -1.01
N GLN A 41 -50.14 -107.28 -1.31
CA GLN A 41 -49.33 -106.62 -0.29
C GLN A 41 -50.03 -105.35 0.25
N SER A 42 -49.94 -105.13 1.56
CA SER A 42 -50.41 -103.91 2.21
C SER A 42 -49.30 -102.86 2.21
N ILE A 43 -49.58 -101.64 1.70
CA ILE A 43 -48.60 -100.54 1.63
C ILE A 43 -47.95 -100.24 3.00
N PRO A 44 -48.72 -100.14 4.11
CA PRO A 44 -48.15 -100.01 5.45
C PRO A 44 -47.07 -101.03 5.82
N ALA A 45 -47.14 -102.26 5.31
CA ALA A 45 -46.19 -103.32 5.65
C ALA A 45 -44.91 -103.33 4.78
N LEU A 46 -44.81 -102.47 3.77
CA LEU A 46 -43.66 -102.43 2.86
C LEU A 46 -42.41 -101.85 3.53
N ASN A 47 -41.26 -102.50 3.29
CA ASN A 47 -39.95 -102.05 3.76
C ASN A 47 -39.08 -101.43 2.66
N GLY A 48 -39.51 -101.53 1.40
CA GLY A 48 -38.85 -101.07 0.19
C GLY A 48 -39.82 -101.12 -0.99
N LEU A 49 -39.39 -100.64 -2.15
CA LEU A 49 -40.13 -100.84 -3.41
C LEU A 49 -40.19 -102.33 -3.74
N ILE A 50 -41.27 -102.76 -4.40
CA ILE A 50 -41.47 -104.16 -4.78
C ILE A 50 -40.46 -104.55 -5.88
N SER A 51 -40.17 -103.64 -6.81
CA SER A 51 -39.20 -103.81 -7.89
C SER A 51 -38.61 -102.45 -8.29
N GLN A 52 -37.69 -101.95 -7.46
CA GLN A 52 -36.99 -100.69 -7.72
C GLN A 52 -36.18 -100.76 -9.03
N LYS A 53 -36.35 -99.74 -9.89
CA LYS A 53 -35.57 -99.59 -11.13
C LYS A 53 -34.61 -98.43 -11.11
N LYS A 54 -34.94 -97.34 -10.41
CA LYS A 54 -34.07 -96.15 -10.36
C LYS A 54 -34.23 -95.40 -9.04
N SER A 55 -33.10 -94.91 -8.51
CA SER A 55 -33.07 -93.91 -7.44
C SER A 55 -32.85 -92.53 -8.04
N LEU A 56 -33.53 -91.54 -7.48
CA LEU A 56 -33.56 -90.17 -7.95
C LEU A 56 -33.19 -89.23 -6.80
N SER A 57 -32.27 -88.32 -7.07
CA SER A 57 -31.89 -87.26 -6.14
C SER A 57 -33.05 -86.31 -5.89
N ILE A 58 -33.11 -85.75 -4.68
CA ILE A 58 -34.09 -84.71 -4.35
C ILE A 58 -33.60 -83.39 -4.93
N THR A 59 -34.45 -82.72 -5.69
CA THR A 59 -34.13 -81.42 -6.33
C THR A 59 -34.87 -80.26 -5.69
N ARG A 60 -35.89 -80.54 -4.88
CA ARG A 60 -36.70 -79.52 -4.20
C ARG A 60 -37.25 -80.06 -2.89
N LEU A 61 -37.15 -79.27 -1.83
CA LEU A 61 -37.85 -79.48 -0.58
C LEU A 61 -38.60 -78.20 -0.23
N LYS A 62 -39.92 -78.28 -0.12
CA LYS A 62 -40.76 -77.13 0.24
C LYS A 62 -41.82 -77.55 1.25
N THR A 63 -41.84 -76.88 2.39
CA THR A 63 -42.93 -77.00 3.37
C THR A 63 -44.20 -76.36 2.82
N LEU A 64 -45.31 -77.11 2.85
CA LEU A 64 -46.64 -76.64 2.49
C LEU A 64 -47.49 -76.60 3.78
N PRO A 65 -47.69 -75.41 4.36
CA PRO A 65 -48.56 -75.25 5.52
C PRO A 65 -49.98 -75.81 5.24
N PRO A 66 -50.66 -76.40 6.24
CA PRO A 66 -50.26 -76.48 7.64
C PRO A 66 -49.38 -77.68 8.01
N ASN A 67 -49.35 -78.78 7.25
CA ASN A 67 -48.75 -80.04 7.72
C ASN A 67 -48.20 -80.97 6.62
N LYS A 68 -47.93 -80.42 5.43
CA LYS A 68 -47.43 -81.19 4.28
C LYS A 68 -46.05 -80.72 3.87
N VAL A 69 -45.32 -81.59 3.21
CA VAL A 69 -44.09 -81.23 2.51
C VAL A 69 -44.15 -81.75 1.08
N THR A 70 -43.66 -80.94 0.17
CA THR A 70 -43.42 -81.32 -1.21
C THR A 70 -41.94 -81.64 -1.38
N VAL A 71 -41.65 -82.87 -1.80
CA VAL A 71 -40.33 -83.34 -2.18
C VAL A 71 -40.33 -83.53 -3.69
N GLY A 72 -39.60 -82.68 -4.41
CA GLY A 72 -39.50 -82.72 -5.87
C GLY A 72 -38.30 -83.52 -6.34
N THR A 73 -38.45 -84.18 -7.49
CA THR A 73 -37.36 -84.88 -8.17
C THR A 73 -37.55 -84.84 -9.69
N VAL A 74 -36.56 -85.35 -10.42
CA VAL A 74 -36.54 -85.43 -11.88
C VAL A 74 -36.19 -86.86 -12.29
N LEU A 75 -37.08 -87.49 -13.05
CA LEU A 75 -36.83 -88.77 -13.70
C LEU A 75 -36.31 -88.55 -15.12
N ARG A 76 -35.07 -88.98 -15.38
CA ARG A 76 -34.45 -89.03 -16.71
C ARG A 76 -34.22 -90.46 -17.17
N ASN A 77 -34.42 -90.74 -18.46
CA ASN A 77 -34.16 -92.06 -19.02
C ASN A 77 -32.71 -92.31 -19.47
N ALA A 78 -31.83 -91.31 -19.42
CA ALA A 78 -30.43 -91.41 -19.88
C ALA A 78 -29.69 -92.66 -19.34
N ASP A 79 -29.83 -92.94 -18.04
CA ASP A 79 -29.18 -94.08 -17.38
C ASP A 79 -30.11 -95.31 -17.23
N VAL A 80 -31.24 -95.35 -17.95
CA VAL A 80 -32.16 -96.51 -17.93
C VAL A 80 -31.71 -97.48 -19.01
N THR A 81 -31.21 -98.65 -18.64
CA THR A 81 -30.72 -99.65 -19.61
C THR A 81 -31.81 -100.56 -20.15
N THR A 82 -32.87 -100.79 -19.37
CA THR A 82 -34.05 -101.56 -19.77
C THR A 82 -35.29 -100.75 -19.45
N GLY A 83 -36.14 -100.53 -20.45
CA GLY A 83 -37.37 -99.78 -20.27
C GLY A 83 -38.31 -100.47 -19.28
N PHE A 84 -39.09 -99.69 -18.56
CA PHE A 84 -39.98 -100.19 -17.52
C PHE A 84 -41.25 -99.35 -17.42
N TYR A 85 -42.34 -99.98 -16.99
CA TYR A 85 -43.57 -99.26 -16.66
C TYR A 85 -43.43 -98.66 -15.28
N TRP A 86 -43.35 -97.34 -15.16
CA TRP A 86 -43.27 -96.62 -13.89
C TRP A 86 -44.60 -96.81 -13.13
N ARG A 87 -44.61 -97.84 -12.27
CA ARG A 87 -45.78 -98.28 -11.48
C ARG A 87 -45.66 -97.89 -10.03
N GLU A 88 -44.47 -97.77 -9.50
CA GLU A 88 -44.28 -97.45 -8.08
C GLU A 88 -43.34 -96.27 -7.88
N VAL A 89 -43.62 -95.51 -6.83
CA VAL A 89 -42.77 -94.43 -6.33
C VAL A 89 -42.70 -94.55 -4.81
N GLY A 90 -41.48 -94.41 -4.27
CA GLY A 90 -41.24 -94.39 -2.84
C GLY A 90 -40.39 -93.21 -2.43
N LEU A 91 -40.75 -92.59 -1.32
CA LEU A 91 -39.93 -91.58 -0.64
C LEU A 91 -39.15 -92.27 0.48
N PHE A 92 -37.83 -92.11 0.48
CA PHE A 92 -36.95 -92.67 1.50
C PHE A 92 -36.50 -91.59 2.48
N ALA A 93 -36.33 -91.99 3.74
CA ALA A 93 -35.88 -91.12 4.81
C ALA A 93 -34.94 -91.86 5.75
N GLN A 94 -34.05 -91.12 6.40
CA GLN A 94 -33.15 -91.64 7.42
C GLN A 94 -33.89 -91.75 8.76
N ASP A 95 -34.07 -92.96 9.27
CA ASP A 95 -34.45 -93.21 10.65
C ASP A 95 -33.18 -93.30 11.51
N PRO A 96 -33.13 -92.64 12.69
CA PRO A 96 -31.95 -92.66 13.56
C PRO A 96 -31.61 -94.05 14.11
N ASP A 97 -32.61 -94.94 14.23
CA ASP A 97 -32.45 -96.27 14.83
C ASP A 97 -32.42 -97.38 13.76
N ALA A 98 -33.15 -97.21 12.66
CA ALA A 98 -33.36 -98.26 11.64
C ALA A 98 -32.58 -98.07 10.34
N GLY A 99 -31.81 -96.98 10.19
CA GLY A 99 -31.14 -96.68 8.93
C GLY A 99 -32.07 -96.00 7.91
N GLU A 100 -31.73 -96.08 6.62
CA GLU A 100 -32.62 -95.60 5.56
C GLU A 100 -33.86 -96.51 5.45
N ILE A 101 -35.04 -95.91 5.52
CA ILE A 101 -36.33 -96.61 5.43
C ILE A 101 -37.17 -96.08 4.26
N LEU A 102 -38.08 -96.93 3.76
CA LEU A 102 -39.17 -96.47 2.92
C LEU A 102 -40.18 -95.71 3.78
N TYR A 103 -40.22 -94.38 3.67
CA TYR A 103 -41.09 -93.52 4.46
C TYR A 103 -42.53 -93.53 3.94
N ALA A 104 -42.70 -93.36 2.63
CA ALA A 104 -44.01 -93.38 1.98
C ALA A 104 -43.93 -94.04 0.61
N TYR A 105 -45.05 -94.58 0.17
CA TYR A 105 -45.15 -95.31 -1.10
C TYR A 105 -46.46 -95.00 -1.81
N ALA A 106 -46.41 -94.99 -3.15
CA ALA A 106 -47.59 -94.95 -3.99
C ALA A 106 -47.43 -95.86 -5.21
N ASN A 107 -48.54 -96.37 -5.73
CA ASN A 107 -48.57 -97.23 -6.91
C ASN A 107 -49.61 -96.71 -7.92
N ALA A 108 -49.24 -96.66 -9.20
CA ALA A 108 -50.10 -96.18 -10.28
C ALA A 108 -51.05 -97.24 -10.85
N GLY A 109 -50.96 -98.49 -10.36
CA GLY A 109 -51.79 -99.60 -10.84
C GLY A 109 -51.68 -99.78 -12.34
N VAL A 110 -52.82 -99.86 -13.02
CA VAL A 110 -52.91 -100.00 -14.49
C VAL A 110 -52.55 -98.74 -15.27
N THR A 111 -52.44 -97.58 -14.62
CA THR A 111 -52.20 -96.28 -15.29
C THR A 111 -50.71 -95.98 -15.51
N ALA A 112 -49.83 -96.95 -15.31
CA ALA A 112 -48.39 -96.81 -15.39
C ALA A 112 -47.91 -96.20 -16.71
N ASP A 113 -46.92 -95.32 -16.61
CA ASP A 113 -46.30 -94.67 -17.77
C ASP A 113 -45.06 -95.47 -18.19
N TYR A 114 -44.89 -95.75 -19.48
CA TYR A 114 -43.70 -96.47 -19.95
C TYR A 114 -42.50 -95.52 -20.04
N ILE A 115 -41.39 -95.91 -19.41
CA ILE A 115 -40.11 -95.20 -19.47
C ILE A 115 -39.19 -96.01 -20.39
N PRO A 116 -38.89 -95.52 -21.61
CA PRO A 116 -38.00 -96.22 -22.54
C PRO A 116 -36.56 -96.20 -22.03
N PRO A 117 -35.70 -97.14 -22.48
CA PRO A 117 -34.27 -97.08 -22.17
C PRO A 117 -33.60 -95.84 -22.78
N GLY A 118 -32.48 -95.42 -22.21
CA GLY A 118 -31.62 -94.38 -22.76
C GLY A 118 -30.92 -94.83 -24.05
N GLY A 119 -30.46 -93.86 -24.84
CA GLY A 119 -29.77 -94.11 -26.12
C GLY A 119 -30.69 -94.36 -27.33
N GLY A 120 -32.01 -94.39 -27.14
CA GLY A 120 -33.01 -94.40 -28.21
C GLY A 120 -33.37 -93.00 -28.72
N SER A 121 -34.38 -92.91 -29.60
CA SER A 121 -34.91 -91.63 -30.13
C SER A 121 -35.65 -90.79 -29.09
N ASP A 122 -36.17 -91.44 -28.05
CA ASP A 122 -36.98 -90.78 -27.02
C ASP A 122 -36.11 -90.36 -25.84
N ILE A 123 -35.92 -89.06 -25.68
CA ILE A 123 -35.31 -88.48 -24.48
C ILE A 123 -36.43 -88.03 -23.57
N ILE A 124 -36.54 -88.66 -22.40
CA ILE A 124 -37.60 -88.39 -21.43
C ILE A 124 -37.01 -87.71 -20.20
N GLU A 125 -37.59 -86.57 -19.86
CA GLU A 125 -37.44 -85.91 -18.57
C GLU A 125 -38.83 -85.68 -17.97
N LYS A 126 -39.06 -86.16 -16.75
CA LYS A 126 -40.31 -85.94 -16.01
C LYS A 126 -39.97 -85.33 -14.65
N GLN A 127 -40.35 -84.07 -14.46
CA GLN A 127 -40.33 -83.44 -13.15
C GLN A 127 -41.64 -83.76 -12.43
N PHE A 128 -41.54 -84.29 -11.21
CA PHE A 128 -42.72 -84.57 -10.41
C PHE A 128 -42.46 -84.31 -8.93
N ASP A 129 -43.56 -84.09 -8.22
CA ASP A 129 -43.57 -83.77 -6.79
C ASP A 129 -44.25 -84.90 -6.02
N VAL A 130 -43.59 -85.32 -4.96
CA VAL A 130 -44.12 -86.25 -3.98
C VAL A 130 -44.60 -85.43 -2.79
N VAL A 131 -45.90 -85.51 -2.49
CA VAL A 131 -46.49 -84.79 -1.35
C VAL A 131 -46.77 -85.79 -0.23
N VAL A 132 -46.15 -85.56 0.93
CA VAL A 132 -46.38 -86.38 2.14
C VAL A 132 -46.81 -85.51 3.31
N VAL A 133 -47.56 -86.12 4.22
CA VAL A 133 -47.95 -85.48 5.48
C VAL A 133 -46.78 -85.63 6.47
N VAL A 134 -46.45 -84.54 7.17
CA VAL A 134 -45.35 -84.47 8.16
C VAL A 134 -45.84 -84.01 9.54
N GLY A 135 -47.14 -83.71 9.69
CA GLY A 135 -47.69 -83.25 10.97
C GLY A 135 -47.12 -81.89 11.35
N THR A 136 -46.67 -81.75 12.60
CA THR A 136 -46.03 -80.54 13.16
C THR A 136 -44.50 -80.65 13.26
N ALA A 137 -43.87 -81.59 12.54
CA ALA A 137 -42.42 -81.76 12.58
C ALA A 137 -41.68 -80.44 12.23
N ALA A 138 -40.88 -79.93 13.15
CA ALA A 138 -40.22 -78.63 13.02
C ALA A 138 -38.93 -78.69 12.17
N ASN A 139 -38.27 -79.86 12.12
CA ASN A 139 -36.94 -80.03 11.54
C ASN A 139 -37.00 -81.00 10.35
N ILE A 140 -37.37 -80.50 9.17
CA ILE A 140 -37.43 -81.28 7.93
C ILE A 140 -36.25 -80.89 7.04
N SER A 141 -35.47 -81.87 6.58
CA SER A 141 -34.32 -81.65 5.71
C SER A 141 -34.29 -82.63 4.53
N ALA A 142 -33.53 -82.27 3.51
CA ALA A 142 -33.16 -83.14 2.41
C ALA A 142 -31.83 -82.64 1.83
N THR A 143 -30.99 -83.55 1.33
CA THR A 143 -29.83 -83.15 0.53
C THR A 143 -30.31 -82.78 -0.87
N ILE A 144 -30.20 -81.51 -1.24
CA ILE A 144 -30.64 -81.01 -2.54
C ILE A 144 -29.49 -81.10 -3.53
N ASP A 145 -29.70 -81.82 -4.63
CA ASP A 145 -28.76 -81.83 -5.75
C ASP A 145 -28.86 -80.52 -6.54
N GLN A 146 -27.87 -79.64 -6.33
CA GLN A 146 -27.82 -78.30 -6.92
C GLN A 146 -27.56 -78.30 -8.43
N SER A 147 -27.09 -79.42 -9.01
CA SER A 147 -26.83 -79.52 -10.45
C SER A 147 -28.11 -79.58 -11.29
N LEU A 148 -29.26 -79.84 -10.67
CA LEU A 148 -30.57 -80.03 -11.32
C LEU A 148 -31.64 -79.04 -10.81
N VAL A 149 -31.24 -77.93 -10.21
CA VAL A 149 -32.15 -76.90 -9.70
C VAL A 149 -32.47 -75.89 -10.79
N PHE A 150 -33.76 -75.76 -11.13
CA PHE A 150 -34.25 -74.74 -12.05
C PHE A 150 -34.97 -73.63 -11.26
N ALA A 151 -34.60 -72.37 -11.50
CA ALA A 151 -35.34 -71.21 -11.01
C ALA A 151 -36.56 -70.96 -11.89
N LYS A 152 -37.70 -70.61 -11.29
CA LYS A 152 -38.87 -70.17 -12.05
C LYS A 152 -38.57 -68.84 -12.73
N LYS A 153 -39.19 -68.59 -13.88
CA LYS A 153 -39.11 -67.29 -14.57
C LYS A 153 -39.48 -66.13 -13.63
N SER A 154 -40.51 -66.29 -12.80
CA SER A 154 -40.90 -65.31 -11.79
C SER A 154 -39.83 -65.01 -10.75
N GLU A 155 -39.03 -66.01 -10.36
CA GLU A 155 -37.92 -65.83 -9.41
C GLU A 155 -36.76 -65.10 -10.08
N LEU A 156 -36.49 -65.42 -11.35
CA LEU A 156 -35.49 -64.72 -12.14
C LEU A 156 -35.86 -63.25 -12.39
N ASP A 157 -37.14 -62.95 -12.65
CA ASP A 157 -37.64 -61.59 -12.91
C ASP A 157 -37.52 -60.69 -11.68
N VAL A 158 -37.73 -61.22 -10.48
CA VAL A 158 -37.54 -60.47 -9.22
C VAL A 158 -36.07 -60.06 -9.05
N VAL A 159 -35.15 -60.97 -9.36
CA VAL A 159 -33.71 -60.68 -9.30
C VAL A 159 -33.31 -59.65 -10.36
N ASP A 160 -33.86 -59.79 -11.58
CA ASP A 160 -33.59 -58.87 -12.68
C ASP A 160 -34.10 -57.44 -12.41
N ALA A 161 -35.25 -57.30 -11.75
CA ALA A 161 -35.78 -55.99 -11.36
C ALA A 161 -35.02 -55.34 -10.18
N ALA A 162 -34.41 -56.14 -9.32
CA ALA A 162 -33.65 -55.64 -8.17
C ALA A 162 -32.19 -55.29 -8.50
N LYS A 163 -31.67 -55.76 -9.63
CA LYS A 163 -30.27 -55.51 -10.01
C LYS A 163 -30.10 -54.05 -10.45
N VAL A 164 -28.90 -53.52 -10.23
CA VAL A 164 -28.45 -52.28 -10.84
C VAL A 164 -27.56 -52.64 -12.01
N ASP A 165 -27.97 -52.27 -13.22
CA ASP A 165 -27.19 -52.53 -14.43
C ASP A 165 -25.89 -51.72 -14.43
N LYS A 166 -24.80 -52.39 -14.81
CA LYS A 166 -23.50 -51.72 -14.96
C LYS A 166 -23.46 -50.95 -16.27
N VAL A 167 -23.27 -49.64 -16.19
CA VAL A 167 -22.91 -48.81 -17.33
C VAL A 167 -21.39 -48.78 -17.52
N SER A 168 -20.92 -48.92 -18.75
CA SER A 168 -19.48 -48.87 -19.06
C SER A 168 -18.85 -47.55 -18.60
N GLY A 169 -17.73 -47.62 -17.88
CA GLY A 169 -17.02 -46.45 -17.33
C GLY A 169 -17.53 -45.92 -15.98
N LYS A 170 -18.67 -46.44 -15.47
CA LYS A 170 -19.24 -46.11 -14.16
C LYS A 170 -19.06 -47.25 -13.15
N GLY A 171 -19.08 -46.90 -11.87
CA GLY A 171 -19.15 -47.88 -10.76
C GLY A 171 -20.60 -48.26 -10.46
N LEU A 172 -20.84 -49.39 -9.77
CA LEU A 172 -22.17 -49.75 -9.26
C LEU A 172 -22.43 -48.96 -7.96
N SER A 173 -23.03 -47.79 -8.06
CA SER A 173 -23.47 -47.01 -6.88
C SER A 173 -24.66 -46.10 -7.22
N THR A 174 -25.38 -45.65 -6.20
CA THR A 174 -26.47 -44.66 -6.30
C THR A 174 -26.04 -43.34 -6.98
N ASN A 175 -24.74 -43.03 -6.96
CA ASN A 175 -24.17 -41.85 -7.61
C ASN A 175 -23.35 -42.24 -8.84
N ASP A 176 -23.73 -41.68 -9.97
CA ASP A 176 -23.46 -42.23 -11.29
C ASP A 176 -22.29 -41.51 -11.98
N TYR A 177 -21.15 -41.41 -11.28
CA TYR A 177 -19.96 -40.71 -11.78
C TYR A 177 -19.07 -41.62 -12.63
N THR A 178 -18.49 -41.06 -13.69
CA THR A 178 -17.43 -41.70 -14.46
C THR A 178 -16.16 -41.83 -13.61
N THR A 179 -15.31 -42.80 -13.95
CA THR A 179 -14.00 -42.97 -13.30
C THR A 179 -13.16 -41.70 -13.43
N THR A 180 -13.22 -41.01 -14.57
CA THR A 180 -12.51 -39.74 -14.82
C THR A 180 -12.96 -38.63 -13.87
N GLU A 181 -14.26 -38.48 -13.63
CA GLU A 181 -14.80 -37.47 -12.71
C GLU A 181 -14.39 -37.76 -11.27
N LYS A 182 -14.44 -39.03 -10.84
CA LYS A 182 -13.98 -39.42 -9.49
C LYS A 182 -12.50 -39.10 -9.29
N THR A 183 -11.66 -39.37 -10.28
CA THR A 183 -10.22 -39.05 -10.20
C THR A 183 -9.98 -37.53 -10.13
N LYS A 184 -10.72 -36.74 -10.91
CA LYS A 184 -10.64 -35.26 -10.82
C LYS A 184 -11.06 -34.75 -9.45
N LEU A 185 -12.12 -35.31 -8.88
CA LEU A 185 -12.66 -34.88 -7.59
C LEU A 185 -11.77 -35.32 -6.41
N ALA A 186 -11.13 -36.49 -6.51
CA ALA A 186 -10.23 -37.02 -5.48
C ALA A 186 -9.01 -36.13 -5.22
N GLY A 187 -8.60 -35.32 -6.21
CA GLY A 187 -7.49 -34.37 -6.07
C GLY A 187 -7.88 -33.03 -5.43
N ILE A 188 -9.17 -32.78 -5.18
CA ILE A 188 -9.64 -31.52 -4.60
C ILE A 188 -9.70 -31.66 -3.08
N ALA A 189 -8.93 -30.83 -2.38
CA ALA A 189 -8.94 -30.78 -0.93
C ALA A 189 -10.33 -30.39 -0.40
N THR A 190 -10.72 -30.96 0.74
CA THR A 190 -11.98 -30.63 1.41
C THR A 190 -12.07 -29.12 1.67
N GLY A 191 -13.15 -28.49 1.20
CA GLY A 191 -13.38 -27.05 1.36
C GLY A 191 -12.68 -26.17 0.32
N ALA A 192 -12.04 -26.70 -0.71
CA ALA A 192 -11.46 -25.92 -1.80
C ALA A 192 -12.49 -24.92 -2.39
N GLY A 193 -12.11 -23.64 -2.48
CA GLY A 193 -12.98 -22.56 -2.93
C GLY A 193 -13.81 -21.89 -1.81
N GLY A 194 -13.70 -22.36 -0.56
CA GLY A 194 -14.31 -21.71 0.60
C GLY A 194 -13.58 -20.42 1.03
N SER A 195 -14.22 -19.65 1.92
CA SER A 195 -13.63 -18.45 2.51
C SER A 195 -12.28 -18.77 3.19
N GLY A 196 -11.25 -17.95 2.94
CA GLY A 196 -9.91 -18.14 3.50
C GLY A 196 -9.03 -19.18 2.80
N THR A 197 -9.50 -19.86 1.76
CA THR A 197 -8.68 -20.88 1.05
C THR A 197 -7.65 -20.29 0.09
N ALA A 198 -7.87 -19.07 -0.40
CA ALA A 198 -6.91 -18.32 -1.21
C ALA A 198 -5.83 -17.68 -0.33
N THR A 199 -5.04 -18.50 0.37
CA THR A 199 -3.90 -18.04 1.16
C THR A 199 -2.74 -17.63 0.26
N ASP A 200 -1.79 -16.84 0.76
CA ASP A 200 -0.57 -16.46 0.02
C ASP A 200 0.24 -17.69 -0.43
N THR A 201 0.20 -18.79 0.34
CA THR A 201 0.84 -20.06 -0.05
C THR A 201 0.19 -20.67 -1.29
N VAL A 202 -1.15 -20.59 -1.39
CA VAL A 202 -1.91 -21.12 -2.54
C VAL A 202 -1.79 -20.19 -3.75
N ILE A 203 -1.82 -18.88 -3.53
CA ILE A 203 -1.66 -17.88 -4.60
C ILE A 203 -0.23 -17.92 -5.15
N GLY A 204 0.76 -18.14 -4.28
CA GLY A 204 2.18 -18.17 -4.59
C GLY A 204 2.78 -16.78 -4.81
N ASN A 205 4.10 -16.72 -4.94
CA ASN A 205 4.82 -15.46 -5.12
C ASN A 205 4.42 -14.74 -6.42
N ARG A 206 4.49 -13.40 -6.40
CA ARG A 206 4.25 -12.54 -7.57
C ARG A 206 5.44 -11.60 -7.75
N THR A 207 5.84 -11.40 -8.99
CA THR A 207 6.89 -10.45 -9.36
C THR A 207 6.26 -9.17 -9.85
N ILE A 208 6.56 -8.05 -9.19
CA ILE A 208 6.09 -6.71 -9.58
C ILE A 208 7.16 -6.06 -10.47
N ALA A 209 6.76 -5.61 -11.67
CA ALA A 209 7.61 -4.90 -12.61
C ALA A 209 7.37 -3.38 -12.55
N ASP A 210 8.44 -2.60 -12.43
CA ASP A 210 8.39 -1.13 -12.33
C ASP A 210 8.70 -0.42 -13.66
N THR A 211 8.60 -1.13 -14.78
CA THR A 211 9.04 -0.68 -16.12
C THR A 211 7.94 -0.02 -16.95
N THR A 212 6.67 -0.22 -16.59
CA THR A 212 5.53 0.18 -17.40
C THR A 212 4.66 1.16 -16.63
N ALA A 213 4.37 2.31 -17.25
CA ALA A 213 3.46 3.30 -16.68
C ALA A 213 1.99 2.84 -16.76
N PRO A 214 1.09 3.37 -15.90
CA PRO A 214 -0.34 3.11 -16.02
C PRO A 214 -0.89 3.51 -17.39
N THR A 215 -1.70 2.64 -18.00
CA THR A 215 -2.35 2.90 -19.31
C THR A 215 -3.87 3.01 -19.20
N GLY A 216 -4.43 2.91 -17.98
CA GLY A 216 -5.85 2.97 -17.69
C GLY A 216 -6.13 2.50 -16.26
N ASP A 217 -7.40 2.21 -15.94
CA ASP A 217 -7.85 1.89 -14.58
C ASP A 217 -8.15 0.40 -14.34
N ALA A 218 -7.85 -0.46 -15.31
CA ALA A 218 -8.14 -1.89 -15.24
C ALA A 218 -6.92 -2.75 -15.61
N GLY A 219 -6.72 -3.84 -14.85
CA GLY A 219 -5.63 -4.78 -15.08
C GLY A 219 -5.64 -5.93 -14.05
N THR A 220 -4.75 -6.90 -14.22
CA THR A 220 -4.50 -7.91 -13.17
C THR A 220 -3.84 -7.24 -11.96
N LEU A 221 -3.97 -7.82 -10.76
CA LEU A 221 -3.36 -7.26 -9.55
C LEU A 221 -1.85 -7.01 -9.71
N THR A 222 -1.14 -7.93 -10.36
CA THR A 222 0.30 -7.78 -10.67
C THR A 222 0.58 -6.56 -11.56
N ILE A 223 -0.27 -6.29 -12.56
CA ILE A 223 -0.13 -5.12 -13.44
C ILE A 223 -0.39 -3.83 -12.67
N LEU A 224 -1.49 -3.77 -11.91
CA LEU A 224 -1.87 -2.59 -11.15
C LEU A 224 -0.81 -2.23 -10.10
N LEU A 225 -0.27 -3.22 -9.38
CA LEU A 225 0.84 -3.04 -8.45
C LEU A 225 2.14 -2.66 -9.18
N GLY A 226 2.36 -3.17 -10.39
CA GLY A 226 3.48 -2.76 -11.25
C GLY A 226 3.42 -1.31 -11.68
N TRP A 227 2.23 -0.82 -12.04
CA TRP A 227 2.00 0.59 -12.35
C TRP A 227 2.27 1.48 -11.15
N LEU A 228 1.82 1.09 -9.96
CA LEU A 228 2.14 1.81 -8.72
C LEU A 228 3.65 1.83 -8.46
N ALA A 229 4.34 0.70 -8.63
CA ALA A 229 5.78 0.61 -8.50
C ALA A 229 6.52 1.51 -9.50
N ASN A 230 6.06 1.57 -10.76
CA ASN A 230 6.60 2.49 -11.77
C ASN A 230 6.41 3.97 -11.37
N MET A 231 5.26 4.33 -10.80
CA MET A 231 5.05 5.70 -10.30
C MET A 231 5.99 6.02 -9.14
N ILE A 232 6.16 5.13 -8.16
CA ILE A 232 7.08 5.32 -7.04
C ILE A 232 8.53 5.48 -7.54
N LYS A 233 8.96 4.62 -8.46
CA LYS A 233 10.28 4.73 -9.11
C LYS A 233 10.48 6.10 -9.77
N SER A 234 9.46 6.57 -10.50
CA SER A 234 9.50 7.86 -11.18
C SER A 234 9.55 9.04 -10.19
N ILE A 235 8.74 9.01 -9.13
CA ILE A 235 8.70 10.04 -8.08
C ILE A 235 10.03 10.13 -7.33
N THR A 236 10.62 8.97 -7.00
CA THR A 236 11.87 8.93 -6.23
C THR A 236 13.11 9.19 -7.09
N GLY A 237 12.99 9.12 -8.43
CA GLY A 237 14.10 9.25 -9.37
C GLY A 237 15.12 8.11 -9.27
N LYS A 238 14.76 6.98 -8.65
CA LYS A 238 15.67 5.85 -8.39
C LYS A 238 15.62 4.81 -9.51
N PRO A 239 16.65 3.95 -9.65
CA PRO A 239 16.67 2.90 -10.68
C PRO A 239 15.61 1.81 -10.44
N SER A 240 15.10 1.66 -9.22
CA SER A 240 14.02 0.73 -8.91
C SER A 240 13.16 1.24 -7.75
N TRP A 241 11.88 0.86 -7.77
CA TRP A 241 10.90 1.17 -6.70
C TRP A 241 11.31 0.67 -5.30
N ARG A 242 12.17 -0.35 -5.23
CA ARG A 242 12.72 -0.89 -3.96
C ARG A 242 13.92 -0.11 -3.42
N THR A 243 14.48 0.79 -4.23
CA THR A 243 15.65 1.57 -3.81
C THR A 243 15.18 2.66 -2.88
N ALA A 244 15.81 2.79 -1.71
CA ALA A 244 15.46 3.83 -0.75
C ALA A 244 15.50 5.23 -1.40
N PRO A 245 14.47 6.07 -1.20
CA PRO A 245 14.49 7.46 -1.66
C PRO A 245 15.61 8.25 -0.98
N ALA A 246 15.98 9.40 -1.54
CA ALA A 246 17.05 10.23 -0.99
C ALA A 246 16.71 10.85 0.38
N THR A 247 15.41 11.01 0.69
CA THR A 247 14.90 11.56 1.95
C THR A 247 13.49 11.03 2.22
N THR A 248 12.97 11.24 3.42
CA THR A 248 11.57 10.95 3.77
C THR A 248 10.69 12.18 3.51
N LEU A 249 9.38 11.97 3.36
CA LEU A 249 8.42 13.08 3.26
C LEU A 249 8.42 13.96 4.52
N GLU A 250 8.64 13.36 5.70
CA GLU A 250 8.75 14.08 6.97
C GLU A 250 9.97 15.02 7.00
N ALA A 251 11.14 14.54 6.54
CA ALA A 251 12.33 15.37 6.45
C ALA A 251 12.20 16.45 5.37
N ALA A 252 11.58 16.14 4.23
CA ALA A 252 11.27 17.14 3.21
C ALA A 252 10.28 18.21 3.72
N LYS A 253 9.26 17.80 4.49
CA LYS A 253 8.31 18.72 5.14
C LYS A 253 9.01 19.61 6.15
N THR A 254 9.87 19.04 6.99
CA THR A 254 10.69 19.79 7.95
C THR A 254 11.53 20.85 7.23
N HIS A 255 12.18 20.49 6.13
CA HIS A 255 12.92 21.46 5.31
C HIS A 255 12.01 22.54 4.74
N ALA A 256 10.85 22.17 4.18
CA ALA A 256 9.92 23.12 3.56
C ALA A 256 9.30 24.10 4.56
N ASP A 257 9.07 23.66 5.80
CA ASP A 257 8.56 24.49 6.89
C ASP A 257 9.65 25.35 7.54
N ASP A 258 10.92 25.01 7.33
CA ASP A 258 12.05 25.70 7.94
C ASP A 258 12.30 27.05 7.26
N THR A 259 11.64 28.08 7.81
CA THR A 259 11.82 29.49 7.42
C THR A 259 13.21 30.06 7.72
N THR A 260 14.10 29.29 8.38
CA THR A 260 15.46 29.70 8.75
C THR A 260 16.52 28.96 7.94
N ARG A 261 16.31 27.74 7.46
CA ARG A 261 17.31 27.03 6.64
C ARG A 261 17.61 27.70 5.29
N HIS A 262 16.74 28.58 4.82
CA HIS A 262 16.99 29.38 3.62
C HIS A 262 17.86 30.62 3.85
N ILE A 263 18.08 31.03 5.12
CA ILE A 263 19.08 32.01 5.59
C ILE A 263 19.35 31.80 7.09
N THR A 264 20.58 31.48 7.47
CA THR A 264 20.95 31.22 8.87
C THR A 264 20.57 32.38 9.80
N ALA A 265 20.42 32.11 11.10
CA ALA A 265 20.17 33.17 12.09
C ALA A 265 21.27 34.25 12.10
N SER A 266 22.52 33.85 11.81
CA SER A 266 23.63 34.80 11.63
C SER A 266 23.43 35.63 10.37
N GLU A 267 23.18 35.02 9.20
CA GLU A 267 22.93 35.75 7.95
C GLU A 267 21.75 36.71 8.06
N ARG A 268 20.70 36.32 8.80
CA ARG A 268 19.55 37.19 9.11
C ARG A 268 19.94 38.36 10.01
N THR A 269 20.74 38.10 11.05
CA THR A 269 21.27 39.14 11.94
C THR A 269 22.16 40.11 11.17
N ASP A 270 23.07 39.59 10.35
CA ASP A 270 24.00 40.38 9.53
C ASP A 270 23.26 41.21 8.49
N TRP A 271 22.21 40.66 7.86
CA TRP A 271 21.38 41.40 6.92
C TRP A 271 20.57 42.49 7.61
N ASN A 272 19.99 42.20 8.78
CA ASN A 272 19.25 43.19 9.57
C ASN A 272 20.16 44.24 10.22
N ALA A 273 21.43 43.93 10.45
CA ALA A 273 22.44 44.84 10.96
C ALA A 273 23.06 45.73 9.87
N LYS A 274 22.73 45.50 8.59
CA LYS A 274 23.12 46.43 7.53
C LYS A 274 22.46 47.80 7.74
N GLU A 275 23.08 48.81 7.13
CA GLU A 275 22.75 50.20 7.30
C GLU A 275 21.23 50.46 7.18
N THR A 276 20.66 51.09 8.21
CA THR A 276 19.26 51.51 8.22
C THR A 276 19.12 52.95 7.75
N THR A 277 17.91 53.37 7.39
CA THR A 277 17.63 54.77 7.07
C THR A 277 17.93 55.68 8.26
N THR A 278 17.62 55.24 9.49
CA THR A 278 17.94 55.96 10.74
C THR A 278 19.44 56.04 11.00
N GLY A 279 20.18 54.95 10.79
CA GLY A 279 21.65 54.93 10.91
C GLY A 279 22.31 55.87 9.91
N SER A 280 21.87 55.82 8.65
CA SER A 280 22.32 56.71 7.58
C SER A 280 22.05 58.18 7.92
N GLN A 281 20.85 58.47 8.43
CA GLN A 281 20.48 59.81 8.84
C GLN A 281 21.33 60.31 10.01
N THR A 282 21.63 59.44 10.98
CA THR A 282 22.50 59.76 12.12
C THR A 282 23.91 60.11 11.65
N LYS A 283 24.48 59.34 10.72
CA LYS A 283 25.79 59.63 10.12
C LYS A 283 25.79 60.94 9.34
N ALA A 284 24.74 61.20 8.56
CA ALA A 284 24.59 62.46 7.82
C ALA A 284 24.49 63.66 8.77
N THR A 285 23.71 63.55 9.85
CA THR A 285 23.61 64.60 10.88
C THR A 285 24.95 64.80 11.60
N ALA A 286 25.67 63.73 11.95
CA ALA A 286 27.00 63.85 12.55
C ALA A 286 28.00 64.56 11.62
N ALA A 287 27.99 64.23 10.33
CA ALA A 287 28.82 64.91 9.33
C ALA A 287 28.43 66.39 9.18
N GLN A 288 27.13 66.70 9.17
CA GLN A 288 26.63 68.08 9.15
C GLN A 288 27.10 68.86 10.38
N THR A 289 26.95 68.30 11.58
CA THR A 289 27.40 68.93 12.83
C THR A 289 28.91 69.15 12.83
N ALA A 290 29.70 68.16 12.39
CA ALA A 290 31.15 68.30 12.28
C ALA A 290 31.55 69.39 11.29
N ALA A 291 30.87 69.50 10.14
CA ALA A 291 31.11 70.56 9.17
C ALA A 291 30.78 71.95 9.72
N ILE A 292 29.66 72.09 10.45
CA ILE A 292 29.30 73.35 11.12
C ILE A 292 30.36 73.75 12.16
N ALA A 293 30.82 72.80 12.98
CA ALA A 293 31.84 73.05 13.99
C ALA A 293 33.19 73.46 13.38
N ALA A 294 33.59 72.80 12.28
CA ALA A 294 34.80 73.15 11.55
C ALA A 294 34.70 74.56 10.95
N ALA A 295 33.57 74.90 10.33
CA ALA A 295 33.33 76.23 9.78
C ALA A 295 33.32 77.34 10.86
N ALA A 296 32.71 77.07 12.01
CA ALA A 296 32.72 78.00 13.14
C ALA A 296 34.15 78.23 13.67
N THR A 297 34.95 77.17 13.78
CA THR A 297 36.35 77.25 14.22
C THR A 297 37.21 78.07 13.25
N ASP A 298 37.04 77.86 11.95
CA ASP A 298 37.73 78.64 10.91
C ASP A 298 37.32 80.12 10.96
N ALA A 299 36.03 80.41 11.11
CA ALA A 299 35.52 81.77 11.25
C ALA A 299 36.09 82.47 12.49
N THR A 300 36.10 81.80 13.65
CA THR A 300 36.72 82.34 14.88
C THR A 300 38.22 82.58 14.70
N THR A 301 38.93 81.65 14.06
CA THR A 301 40.37 81.78 13.80
C THR A 301 40.66 83.01 12.94
N LYS A 302 39.90 83.19 11.86
CA LYS A 302 40.02 84.37 10.97
C LYS A 302 39.64 85.67 11.68
N ALA A 303 38.58 85.67 12.47
CA ALA A 303 38.17 86.84 13.25
C ALA A 303 39.25 87.25 14.27
N ASN A 304 39.84 86.29 14.98
CA ASN A 304 40.92 86.53 15.92
C ASN A 304 42.17 87.08 15.22
N ALA A 305 42.51 86.58 14.02
CA ALA A 305 43.62 87.11 13.23
C ALA A 305 43.39 88.58 12.83
N VAL A 306 42.18 88.93 12.38
CA VAL A 306 41.80 90.32 12.06
C VAL A 306 41.87 91.20 13.30
N GLN A 307 41.34 90.75 14.44
CA GLN A 307 41.39 91.49 15.70
C GLN A 307 42.84 91.71 16.17
N SER A 308 43.71 90.72 16.01
CA SER A 308 45.14 90.86 16.30
C SER A 308 45.78 91.94 15.43
N ASN A 309 45.51 91.93 14.12
CA ASN A 309 46.02 92.96 13.21
C ASN A 309 45.52 94.35 13.59
N LEU A 310 44.25 94.49 13.97
CA LEU A 310 43.68 95.75 14.43
C LEU A 310 44.34 96.24 15.73
N ASN A 311 44.51 95.35 16.71
CA ASN A 311 45.18 95.69 17.97
C ASN A 311 46.62 96.15 17.72
N THR A 312 47.36 95.48 16.84
CA THR A 312 48.70 95.90 16.41
C THR A 312 48.69 97.29 15.79
N HIS A 313 47.76 97.54 14.85
CA HIS A 313 47.63 98.85 14.21
C HIS A 313 47.27 99.97 15.21
N THR A 314 46.33 99.74 16.13
CA THR A 314 45.94 100.72 17.16
C THR A 314 47.07 101.00 18.14
N GLY A 315 47.92 100.01 18.44
CA GLY A 315 49.08 100.17 19.32
C GLY A 315 50.30 100.84 18.66
N ASP A 316 50.32 100.96 17.33
CA ASP A 316 51.44 101.53 16.58
C ASP A 316 51.32 103.06 16.49
N SER A 317 52.20 103.76 17.21
CA SER A 317 52.24 105.23 17.22
C SER A 317 52.94 105.87 16.03
N THR A 318 53.41 105.08 15.05
CA THR A 318 54.30 105.53 13.97
C THR A 318 53.71 105.45 12.57
N ILE A 319 52.63 104.66 12.36
CA ILE A 319 52.07 104.41 11.02
C ILE A 319 51.42 105.65 10.37
N HIS A 320 50.85 106.58 11.14
CA HIS A 320 50.09 107.72 10.58
C HIS A 320 50.83 109.07 10.61
N THR A 321 51.84 109.20 11.46
CA THR A 321 52.77 110.34 11.57
C THR A 321 53.99 109.83 12.33
N THR A 322 55.20 110.24 11.97
CA THR A 322 56.37 109.94 12.80
C THR A 322 56.28 110.66 14.16
N ALA A 323 56.92 110.08 15.19
CA ALA A 323 57.04 110.76 16.49
C ALA A 323 57.67 112.15 16.35
N SER A 324 58.62 112.30 15.42
CA SER A 324 59.26 113.58 15.13
C SER A 324 58.30 114.60 14.51
N GLU A 325 57.42 114.20 13.59
CA GLU A 325 56.42 115.09 13.00
C GLU A 325 55.38 115.53 14.03
N LYS A 326 54.93 114.61 14.87
CA LYS A 326 53.97 114.89 15.94
C LYS A 326 54.52 115.90 16.96
N SER A 327 55.78 115.75 17.37
CA SER A 327 56.46 116.70 18.24
C SER A 327 56.66 118.06 17.59
N LYS A 328 56.97 118.11 16.28
CA LYS A 328 57.08 119.39 15.54
C LYS A 328 55.75 120.12 15.48
N LEU A 329 54.66 119.42 15.17
CA LEU A 329 53.31 120.01 15.08
C LEU A 329 52.78 120.47 16.45
N ALA A 330 53.08 119.72 17.52
CA ALA A 330 52.66 120.08 18.88
C ALA A 330 53.28 121.40 19.39
N GLY A 331 54.44 121.81 18.84
CA GLY A 331 55.14 123.02 19.24
C GLY A 331 54.66 124.31 18.55
N ILE A 332 53.80 124.23 17.54
CA ILE A 332 53.31 125.40 16.80
C ILE A 332 52.07 125.94 17.50
N ALA A 333 52.15 127.16 18.05
CA ALA A 333 51.00 127.84 18.64
C ALA A 333 49.91 128.11 17.58
N ALA A 334 48.65 127.97 17.96
CA ALA A 334 47.52 128.20 17.06
C ALA A 334 47.53 129.64 16.52
N GLY A 335 47.65 129.79 15.19
CA GLY A 335 47.58 131.09 14.50
C GLY A 335 48.91 131.81 14.24
N ALA A 336 50.07 131.18 14.43
CA ALA A 336 51.37 131.80 14.12
C ALA A 336 51.59 132.02 12.59
N GLU A 337 52.02 133.23 12.20
CA GLU A 337 52.44 133.61 10.82
C GLU A 337 53.95 133.98 10.79
N VAL A 338 54.63 133.81 9.64
CA VAL A 338 56.11 133.69 9.59
C VAL A 338 56.92 134.98 9.32
N ASN A 339 56.37 136.13 8.93
CA ASN A 339 57.19 137.28 8.45
C ASN A 339 56.62 138.68 8.79
N GLN A 340 57.21 139.44 9.73
CA GLN A 340 56.82 140.83 10.05
C GLN A 340 58.09 141.69 10.34
N ASN A 341 58.34 142.79 9.60
CA ASN A 341 59.45 143.76 9.84
C ASN A 341 59.03 145.17 9.35
N ALA A 342 59.42 146.33 9.92
CA ALA A 342 60.17 146.67 11.14
C ALA A 342 60.05 148.16 11.58
N PHE A 343 59.17 148.99 11.00
CA PHE A 343 58.84 150.31 11.56
C PHE A 343 57.33 150.53 11.49
N ALA A 344 56.74 151.11 12.54
CA ALA A 344 55.31 151.43 12.57
C ALA A 344 55.05 152.88 12.19
N THR A 345 55.86 153.82 12.70
CA THR A 345 55.73 155.25 12.41
C THR A 345 57.07 155.97 12.61
N VAL A 346 57.42 156.89 11.69
CA VAL A 346 58.55 157.83 11.78
C VAL A 346 57.99 159.26 11.78
N ARG A 347 58.39 160.08 12.75
CA ARG A 347 57.83 161.42 12.99
C ARG A 347 58.92 162.49 13.05
N ILE A 348 58.66 163.65 12.44
CA ILE A 348 59.49 164.87 12.55
C ILE A 348 58.60 166.03 13.02
N SER A 349 59.03 166.73 14.06
CA SER A 349 58.22 167.81 14.67
C SER A 349 57.93 168.94 13.67
N GLY A 350 56.66 169.32 13.56
CA GLY A 350 56.19 170.33 12.60
C GLY A 350 55.82 169.79 11.22
N GLN A 351 55.98 168.48 10.97
CA GLN A 351 55.56 167.79 9.75
C GLN A 351 54.61 166.62 10.04
N ALA A 352 54.01 166.06 8.98
CA ALA A 352 53.20 164.85 9.07
C ALA A 352 54.07 163.59 9.25
N ASP A 353 53.50 162.57 9.89
CA ASP A 353 54.17 161.29 10.12
C ASP A 353 54.23 160.42 8.88
N VAL A 354 55.25 159.58 8.82
CA VAL A 354 55.34 158.46 7.90
C VAL A 354 54.96 157.18 8.65
N VAL A 355 53.77 156.63 8.39
CA VAL A 355 53.23 155.42 9.03
C VAL A 355 53.29 154.26 8.06
N ALA A 356 53.65 153.07 8.53
CA ALA A 356 53.66 151.89 7.67
C ALA A 356 52.24 151.44 7.31
N ASP A 357 51.97 151.20 6.03
CA ASP A 357 50.62 150.90 5.53
C ASP A 357 50.40 149.44 5.08
N ALA A 358 51.48 148.65 4.97
CA ALA A 358 51.43 147.24 4.60
C ALA A 358 52.26 146.36 5.53
N LYS A 359 51.98 145.04 5.53
CA LYS A 359 52.75 144.03 6.28
C LYS A 359 54.23 143.96 5.88
N SER A 360 54.59 144.51 4.72
CA SER A 360 55.95 144.77 4.26
C SER A 360 55.96 146.15 3.59
N ASP A 361 56.51 147.16 4.24
CA ASP A 361 56.50 148.55 3.77
C ASP A 361 57.92 149.16 3.73
N VAL A 362 58.12 150.18 2.89
CA VAL A 362 59.42 150.75 2.54
C VAL A 362 59.50 152.24 2.90
N LEU A 363 60.28 152.58 3.93
CA LEU A 363 60.60 153.97 4.25
C LEU A 363 61.57 154.54 3.20
N THR A 364 61.13 155.53 2.43
CA THR A 364 61.96 156.22 1.44
C THR A 364 62.43 157.58 1.96
N LEU A 365 63.73 157.85 1.88
CA LEU A 365 64.36 159.12 2.24
C LEU A 365 64.83 159.84 0.97
N ALA A 366 64.44 161.10 0.78
CA ALA A 366 64.78 161.89 -0.41
C ALA A 366 65.65 163.11 -0.04
N ALA A 367 66.68 163.40 -0.84
CA ALA A 367 67.60 164.51 -0.59
C ALA A 367 67.08 165.84 -1.17
N GLY A 368 67.18 166.93 -0.40
CA GLY A 368 66.87 168.30 -0.86
C GLY A 368 68.07 169.03 -1.47
N THR A 369 67.85 170.23 -2.03
CA THR A 369 68.92 171.05 -2.63
C THR A 369 70.01 171.36 -1.61
N GLY A 370 71.27 171.02 -1.94
CA GLY A 370 72.41 171.20 -1.05
C GLY A 370 72.60 170.10 -0.01
N ILE A 371 71.78 169.04 -0.05
CA ILE A 371 71.93 167.83 0.76
C ILE A 371 72.18 166.63 -0.16
N THR A 372 73.02 165.71 0.27
CA THR A 372 73.26 164.40 -0.33
C THR A 372 72.96 163.34 0.71
N ILE A 373 72.09 162.39 0.38
CA ILE A 373 71.79 161.22 1.21
C ILE A 373 72.41 160.01 0.53
N SER A 374 73.16 159.20 1.28
CA SER A 374 73.70 157.92 0.82
C SER A 374 73.32 156.80 1.78
N THR A 375 73.25 155.58 1.27
CA THR A 375 72.98 154.37 2.05
C THR A 375 74.09 153.35 1.87
N ASP A 376 74.31 152.54 2.89
CA ASP A 376 75.14 151.34 2.83
C ASP A 376 74.32 150.16 3.35
N ALA A 377 73.88 149.30 2.42
CA ALA A 377 73.06 148.14 2.73
C ALA A 377 73.84 147.02 3.43
N ALA A 378 75.18 147.01 3.40
CA ALA A 378 75.96 145.99 4.09
C ALA A 378 76.06 146.26 5.60
N SER A 379 76.00 147.53 5.98
CA SER A 379 76.04 147.97 7.38
C SER A 379 74.68 148.45 7.90
N ASP A 380 73.62 148.38 7.09
CA ASP A 380 72.28 148.90 7.39
C ASP A 380 72.28 150.38 7.79
N THR A 381 73.16 151.20 7.18
CA THR A 381 73.36 152.61 7.56
C THR A 381 72.82 153.58 6.52
N VAL A 382 72.20 154.67 6.97
CA VAL A 382 71.84 155.83 6.13
C VAL A 382 72.61 157.06 6.59
N THR A 383 73.29 157.74 5.67
CA THR A 383 74.11 158.95 5.93
C THR A 383 73.53 160.16 5.19
N VAL A 384 73.46 161.30 5.87
CA VAL A 384 72.96 162.57 5.31
C VAL A 384 74.04 163.65 5.44
N THR A 385 74.46 164.25 4.32
CA THR A 385 75.58 165.20 4.22
C THR A 385 75.15 166.47 3.50
N ALA A 386 75.57 167.67 3.94
CA ALA A 386 75.34 168.91 3.19
C ALA A 386 76.49 169.17 2.19
N THR A 387 76.19 169.49 0.92
CA THR A 387 77.16 169.47 -0.20
C THR A 387 77.25 170.75 -1.06
N GLY A 388 76.73 171.90 -0.60
CA GLY A 388 76.92 173.18 -1.31
C GLY A 388 78.33 173.80 -1.16
N ASN A 389 78.84 174.45 -2.22
CA ASN A 389 80.05 175.32 -2.18
C ASN A 389 79.78 176.72 -1.60
N GLN A 390 78.57 176.96 -1.07
CA GLN A 390 78.31 178.01 -0.10
C GLN A 390 78.35 177.36 1.29
N THR A 391 79.00 178.00 2.26
CA THR A 391 78.64 177.81 3.67
C THR A 391 77.12 178.03 3.78
N PRO A 392 76.29 177.02 4.13
CA PRO A 392 74.85 177.22 4.25
C PRO A 392 74.62 178.22 5.37
N GLY A 393 73.85 179.23 5.03
CA GLY A 393 73.56 180.30 5.94
C GLY A 393 72.21 180.85 5.61
N ALA A 394 71.98 182.09 5.96
CA ALA A 394 72.73 182.85 6.99
C ALA A 394 72.25 182.53 8.38
N HIS A 395 71.31 181.66 8.39
CA HIS A 395 69.90 182.01 8.40
C HIS A 395 69.47 180.65 8.95
N ALA A 396 69.62 180.56 10.28
CA ALA A 396 70.78 179.92 10.91
C ALA A 396 70.51 178.52 11.47
#